data_AF-A0A1X7VCN8-F1
#
_entry.id   AF-A0A1X7VCN8-F1
#
_cell.length_a   1.000
_cell.length_b   1.000
_cell.length_c   1.000
_cell.angle_alpha   90.00
_cell.angle_beta   90.00
_cell.angle_gamma   90.00
#
_symmetry.space_group_name_H-M   'P 1'
#
loop_
_entity.id
_entity.type
_entity.pdbx_description
1 polymer ?
#
loop_
_entity_poly.entity_id
_entity_poly.type
_entity_poly.pdbx_seq_one_letter_code
_entity_poly.pdbx_strand_id
1 'polypeptide(L)'
;METNNCSFMRKNESFSTEDKIQTLEEELATAAEAGLALLKSNQELQERCEKEALFYQKQIEELKQDNHTLSNKLSVQEAAHQGFIDELDHVKSQAETDYKRRLNMIEQNHSYRIQQLKWELDETKTEVERGIEREKSLKEKVSLQEEVIRKLHDETPSCSDSMKDELIDLQRRCSFLDCQKQELEGELSAQTHTISQLKDDVHSHETKIKELEETLTDRVKLSNELYHNLQEIQDQNKALNDQLERNKLQQLEEDWQGKGNSLFGEVEERRLETERKLISLQVKYDTLERTHQMLKTHFKKLKAEMSVLLCRHSSFAADLAHVERLETNLRQRNSEITRLNDKIRKLDKEIQESKTVRVAGDLDSKGKRFVDYLQNQIEQKDKSLCSVRKELETQATQLAWEGTKLTNVEAKLHKTEQEKAKLLNDATKMRLRLQEVKEKENELNVQLKMAENEISTLKNQLKVNLRKGHSVQETDTPKTDQNASRKTTPNTTAVIVKEEKQEPINLLEEIEKENSTPPPPPVAPPSINASLHSALLLSSYLNETNVEKAKGGSVSPSPLSPAKENESSVLKSPAPSTPAVPTLKVIKVEDNVNRCPQQ
;
A
#
# COMPACT_ATOMS: atom_id res chain seq x y z
N MET A 1 63.35 -160.16 -87.77
CA MET A 1 63.56 -159.70 -86.37
C MET A 1 63.07 -158.26 -86.28
N GLU A 2 61.76 -158.03 -86.25
CA GLU A 2 61.20 -156.68 -86.56
C GLU A 2 60.27 -156.11 -85.49
N THR A 3 59.90 -156.89 -84.48
CA THR A 3 58.97 -156.47 -83.41
C THR A 3 59.58 -155.48 -82.40
N ASN A 4 60.91 -155.41 -82.28
CA ASN A 4 61.57 -154.55 -81.28
C ASN A 4 61.69 -153.08 -81.69
N ASN A 5 61.70 -152.75 -82.99
CA ASN A 5 61.97 -151.38 -83.44
C ASN A 5 60.75 -150.44 -83.24
N CYS A 6 59.53 -150.98 -83.32
CA CYS A 6 58.29 -150.22 -83.10
C CYS A 6 58.06 -149.85 -81.61
N SER A 7 58.73 -150.54 -80.68
CA SER A 7 58.70 -150.21 -79.24
C SER A 7 59.56 -148.98 -78.90
N PHE A 8 60.67 -148.79 -79.61
CA PHE A 8 61.59 -147.67 -79.38
C PHE A 8 61.02 -146.34 -79.90
N MET A 9 60.47 -146.34 -81.13
CA MET A 9 59.85 -145.14 -81.70
C MET A 9 58.71 -144.61 -80.83
N ARG A 10 57.79 -145.48 -80.38
CA ARG A 10 56.69 -145.07 -79.48
C ARG A 10 57.15 -144.50 -78.14
N LYS A 11 58.32 -144.91 -77.63
CA LYS A 11 58.89 -144.35 -76.40
C LYS A 11 59.56 -143.00 -76.62
N ASN A 12 60.25 -142.80 -77.75
CA ASN A 12 60.78 -141.49 -78.10
C ASN A 12 59.65 -140.50 -78.45
N GLU A 13 58.56 -141.00 -79.05
CA GLU A 13 57.32 -140.24 -79.26
C GLU A 13 56.63 -139.91 -77.93
N SER A 14 56.54 -140.86 -76.98
CA SER A 14 55.93 -140.58 -75.66
C SER A 14 56.77 -139.58 -74.86
N PHE A 15 58.09 -139.77 -74.73
CA PHE A 15 59.00 -138.79 -74.11
C PHE A 15 58.90 -137.42 -74.80
N SER A 16 58.88 -137.37 -76.14
CA SER A 16 58.71 -136.11 -76.85
C SER A 16 57.30 -135.50 -76.70
N THR A 17 56.29 -136.24 -76.22
CA THR A 17 55.03 -135.64 -75.75
C THR A 17 55.05 -135.28 -74.27
N GLU A 18 55.74 -136.06 -73.42
CA GLU A 18 55.88 -135.82 -71.98
C GLU A 18 56.71 -134.55 -71.72
N ASP A 19 57.84 -134.36 -72.41
CA ASP A 19 58.64 -133.12 -72.38
C ASP A 19 57.81 -131.91 -72.85
N LYS A 20 57.01 -132.08 -73.91
CA LYS A 20 56.13 -131.01 -74.43
C LYS A 20 55.01 -130.66 -73.45
N ILE A 21 54.44 -131.67 -72.78
CA ILE A 21 53.44 -131.47 -71.73
C ILE A 21 54.07 -130.71 -70.57
N GLN A 22 55.27 -131.08 -70.11
CA GLN A 22 55.99 -130.34 -69.06
C GLN A 22 56.26 -128.89 -69.46
N THR A 23 56.75 -128.61 -70.68
CA THR A 23 56.92 -127.21 -71.13
C THR A 23 55.60 -126.44 -71.22
N LEU A 24 54.50 -127.10 -71.61
CA LEU A 24 53.17 -126.47 -71.65
C LEU A 24 52.58 -126.27 -70.24
N GLU A 25 52.90 -127.13 -69.28
CA GLU A 25 52.53 -126.98 -67.88
C GLU A 25 53.34 -125.87 -67.20
N GLU A 26 54.63 -125.71 -67.53
CA GLU A 26 55.47 -124.59 -67.10
C GLU A 26 55.07 -123.25 -67.76
N GLU A 27 54.75 -123.24 -69.06
CA GLU A 27 54.18 -122.08 -69.75
C GLU A 27 52.80 -121.70 -69.18
N LEU A 28 51.95 -122.68 -68.86
CA LEU A 28 50.64 -122.45 -68.24
C LEU A 28 50.79 -121.97 -66.78
N ALA A 29 51.72 -122.51 -66.01
CA ALA A 29 52.00 -122.08 -64.65
C ALA A 29 52.55 -120.64 -64.62
N THR A 30 53.54 -120.33 -65.46
CA THR A 30 54.09 -118.96 -65.57
C THR A 30 53.07 -117.96 -66.12
N ALA A 31 52.21 -118.35 -67.06
CA ALA A 31 51.07 -117.54 -67.50
C ALA A 31 50.03 -117.32 -66.39
N ALA A 32 49.76 -118.33 -65.56
CA ALA A 32 48.87 -118.21 -64.41
C ALA A 32 49.46 -117.33 -63.30
N GLU A 33 50.76 -117.42 -63.02
CA GLU A 33 51.47 -116.53 -62.09
C GLU A 33 51.51 -115.08 -62.60
N ALA A 34 51.79 -114.87 -63.89
CA ALA A 34 51.73 -113.55 -64.51
C ALA A 34 50.30 -112.98 -64.49
N GLY A 35 49.28 -113.82 -64.75
CA GLY A 35 47.88 -113.45 -64.61
C GLY A 35 47.49 -113.08 -63.18
N LEU A 36 47.98 -113.81 -62.18
CA LEU A 36 47.78 -113.52 -60.76
C LEU A 36 48.51 -112.24 -60.31
N ALA A 37 49.71 -111.98 -60.85
CA ALA A 37 50.45 -110.75 -60.60
C ALA A 37 49.75 -109.53 -61.22
N LEU A 38 49.23 -109.65 -62.45
CA LEU A 38 48.37 -108.64 -63.08
C LEU A 38 47.06 -108.43 -62.31
N LEU A 39 46.43 -109.50 -61.80
CA LEU A 39 45.23 -109.39 -60.97
C LEU A 39 45.52 -108.60 -59.68
N LYS A 40 46.62 -108.91 -58.98
CA LYS A 40 47.05 -108.19 -57.77
C LYS A 40 47.39 -106.73 -58.06
N SER A 41 48.10 -106.46 -59.15
CA SER A 41 48.41 -105.08 -59.59
C SER A 41 47.14 -104.29 -59.90
N ASN A 42 46.16 -104.90 -60.58
CA ASN A 42 44.86 -104.30 -60.84
C ASN A 42 44.05 -104.06 -59.55
N GLN A 43 44.11 -104.99 -58.58
CA GLN A 43 43.50 -104.81 -57.26
C GLN A 43 44.14 -103.65 -56.48
N GLU A 44 45.47 -103.54 -56.46
CA GLU A 44 46.18 -102.40 -55.84
C GLU A 44 45.88 -101.08 -56.53
N LEU A 45 45.76 -101.07 -57.87
CA LEU A 45 45.39 -99.87 -58.62
C LEU A 45 43.93 -99.48 -58.34
N GLN A 46 43.01 -100.45 -58.30
CA GLN A 46 41.62 -100.21 -57.91
C GLN A 46 41.55 -99.64 -56.48
N GLU A 47 42.23 -100.25 -55.50
CA GLU A 47 42.30 -99.75 -54.13
C GLU A 47 42.85 -98.31 -54.06
N ARG A 48 43.84 -97.95 -54.88
CA ARG A 48 44.37 -96.58 -54.96
C ARG A 48 43.34 -95.62 -55.54
N CYS A 49 42.70 -95.97 -56.66
CA CYS A 49 41.62 -95.18 -57.25
C CYS A 49 40.43 -95.00 -56.30
N GLU A 50 40.06 -96.02 -55.52
CA GLU A 50 39.01 -95.94 -54.50
C GLU A 50 39.42 -95.01 -53.33
N LYS A 51 40.68 -95.08 -52.86
CA LYS A 51 41.20 -94.18 -51.82
C LYS A 51 41.27 -92.73 -52.28
N GLU A 52 41.68 -92.49 -53.53
CA GLU A 52 41.67 -91.15 -54.15
C GLU A 52 40.25 -90.64 -54.36
N ALA A 53 39.32 -91.47 -54.86
CA ALA A 53 37.91 -91.11 -55.01
C ALA A 53 37.26 -90.74 -53.66
N LEU A 54 37.53 -91.51 -52.60
CA LEU A 54 37.05 -91.20 -51.24
C LEU A 54 37.69 -89.92 -50.66
N PHE A 55 38.94 -89.62 -51.00
CA PHE A 55 39.59 -88.36 -50.62
C PHE A 55 38.93 -87.16 -51.32
N TYR A 56 38.76 -87.22 -52.64
CA TYR A 56 38.09 -86.16 -53.38
C TYR A 56 36.61 -86.02 -53.02
N GLN A 57 35.91 -87.11 -52.70
CA GLN A 57 34.53 -87.05 -52.20
C GLN A 57 34.46 -86.26 -50.88
N LYS A 58 35.33 -86.56 -49.91
CA LYS A 58 35.38 -85.82 -48.63
C LYS A 58 35.67 -84.34 -48.84
N GLN A 59 36.66 -84.02 -49.68
CA GLN A 59 36.98 -82.63 -50.01
C GLN A 59 35.80 -81.89 -50.68
N ILE A 60 35.04 -82.58 -51.53
CA ILE A 60 33.81 -82.04 -52.15
C ILE A 60 32.69 -81.86 -51.11
N GLU A 61 32.57 -82.75 -50.13
CA GLU A 61 31.59 -82.65 -49.04
C GLU A 61 31.94 -81.52 -48.05
N GLU A 62 33.21 -81.37 -47.69
CA GLU A 62 33.74 -80.25 -46.90
C GLU A 62 33.51 -78.90 -47.61
N LEU A 63 33.89 -78.78 -48.88
CA LEU A 63 33.67 -77.56 -49.67
C LEU A 63 32.19 -77.21 -49.87
N LYS A 64 31.29 -78.22 -49.91
CA LYS A 64 29.84 -77.98 -49.91
C LYS A 64 29.35 -77.47 -48.57
N GLN A 65 29.81 -78.05 -47.46
CA GLN A 65 29.47 -77.58 -46.11
C GLN A 65 29.95 -76.15 -45.89
N ASP A 66 31.19 -75.83 -46.24
CA ASP A 66 31.72 -74.46 -46.16
C ASP A 66 30.93 -73.48 -47.02
N ASN A 67 30.62 -73.84 -48.28
CA ASN A 67 29.79 -73.02 -49.16
C ASN A 67 28.40 -72.75 -48.55
N HIS A 68 27.72 -73.78 -48.03
CA HIS A 68 26.44 -73.63 -47.34
C HIS A 68 26.54 -72.77 -46.06
N THR A 69 27.58 -72.93 -45.24
CA THR A 69 27.71 -72.06 -44.04
C THR A 69 28.07 -70.61 -44.40
N LEU A 70 28.85 -70.38 -45.46
CA LEU A 70 29.17 -69.03 -45.95
C LEU A 70 27.94 -68.36 -46.58
N SER A 71 27.16 -69.10 -47.38
CA SER A 71 25.88 -68.63 -47.94
C SER A 71 24.87 -68.25 -46.84
N ASN A 72 24.74 -69.10 -45.80
CA ASN A 72 23.89 -68.79 -44.65
C ASN A 72 24.39 -67.58 -43.85
N LYS A 73 25.72 -67.44 -43.64
CA LYS A 73 26.31 -66.26 -42.97
C LYS A 73 26.06 -64.98 -43.78
N LEU A 74 26.22 -65.03 -45.10
CA LEU A 74 25.94 -63.91 -46.00
C LEU A 74 24.47 -63.51 -45.92
N SER A 75 23.53 -64.45 -46.05
CA SER A 75 22.09 -64.17 -45.98
C SER A 75 21.66 -63.57 -44.64
N VAL A 76 22.23 -64.04 -43.51
CA VAL A 76 21.99 -63.43 -42.19
C VAL A 76 22.57 -62.02 -42.09
N GLN A 77 23.75 -61.78 -42.70
CA GLN A 77 24.36 -60.45 -42.74
C GLN A 77 23.58 -59.48 -43.65
N GLU A 78 23.07 -59.93 -44.79
CA GLU A 78 22.18 -59.18 -45.69
C GLU A 78 20.88 -58.79 -44.96
N ALA A 79 20.25 -59.72 -44.24
CA ALA A 79 19.07 -59.44 -43.44
C ALA A 79 19.35 -58.42 -42.31
N ALA A 80 20.50 -58.50 -41.65
CA ALA A 80 20.92 -57.52 -40.65
C ALA A 80 21.18 -56.14 -41.26
N HIS A 81 21.81 -56.06 -42.43
CA HIS A 81 22.00 -54.81 -43.17
C HIS A 81 20.67 -54.19 -43.61
N GLN A 82 19.71 -54.98 -44.07
CA GLN A 82 18.36 -54.47 -44.38
C GLN A 82 17.67 -53.92 -43.12
N GLY A 83 17.77 -54.61 -41.98
CA GLY A 83 17.25 -54.09 -40.71
C GLY A 83 17.84 -52.72 -40.34
N PHE A 84 19.15 -52.52 -40.51
CA PHE A 84 19.76 -51.21 -40.28
C PHE A 84 19.34 -50.14 -41.31
N ILE A 85 19.04 -50.51 -42.55
CA ILE A 85 18.48 -49.58 -43.55
C ILE A 85 17.06 -49.16 -43.14
N ASP A 86 16.23 -50.11 -42.73
CA ASP A 86 14.85 -49.87 -42.28
C ASP A 86 14.83 -48.98 -41.02
N GLU A 87 15.74 -49.22 -40.06
CA GLU A 87 15.95 -48.38 -38.87
C GLU A 87 16.37 -46.95 -39.25
N LEU A 88 17.31 -46.79 -40.19
CA LEU A 88 17.79 -45.47 -40.64
C LEU A 88 16.69 -44.68 -41.34
N ASP A 89 15.93 -45.28 -42.26
CA ASP A 89 14.81 -44.59 -42.92
C ASP A 89 13.64 -44.35 -41.98
N HIS A 90 13.42 -45.18 -40.95
CA HIS A 90 12.46 -44.89 -39.88
C HIS A 90 12.87 -43.66 -39.06
N VAL A 91 14.12 -43.62 -38.55
CA VAL A 91 14.64 -42.49 -37.76
C VAL A 91 14.65 -41.19 -38.58
N LYS A 92 15.04 -41.25 -39.86
CA LYS A 92 14.99 -40.13 -40.80
C LYS A 92 13.56 -39.64 -41.02
N SER A 93 12.62 -40.54 -41.27
CA SER A 93 11.19 -40.21 -41.43
C SER A 93 10.62 -39.56 -40.16
N GLN A 94 10.93 -40.10 -38.99
CA GLN A 94 10.53 -39.53 -37.71
C GLN A 94 11.09 -38.11 -37.54
N ALA A 95 12.40 -37.93 -37.73
CA ALA A 95 13.07 -36.63 -37.64
C ALA A 95 12.48 -35.60 -38.62
N GLU A 96 12.15 -35.98 -39.85
CA GLU A 96 11.45 -35.13 -40.81
C GLU A 96 10.05 -34.73 -40.32
N THR A 97 9.25 -35.66 -39.77
CA THR A 97 7.91 -35.32 -39.25
C THR A 97 7.98 -34.42 -38.02
N ASP A 98 8.94 -34.63 -37.12
CA ASP A 98 9.16 -33.81 -35.94
C ASP A 98 9.66 -32.40 -36.31
N TYR A 99 10.54 -32.29 -37.31
CA TYR A 99 10.97 -31.00 -37.85
C TYR A 99 9.79 -30.24 -38.47
N LYS A 100 9.01 -30.89 -39.35
CA LYS A 100 7.82 -30.30 -39.98
C LYS A 100 6.78 -29.86 -38.93
N ARG A 101 6.56 -30.67 -37.87
CA ARG A 101 5.65 -30.33 -36.76
C ARG A 101 6.13 -29.11 -35.96
N ARG A 102 7.43 -29.02 -35.67
CA ARG A 102 8.03 -27.86 -34.97
C ARG A 102 7.98 -26.59 -35.82
N LEU A 103 8.27 -26.69 -37.11
CA LEU A 103 8.22 -25.56 -38.04
C LEU A 103 6.79 -24.99 -38.11
N ASN A 104 5.79 -25.83 -38.40
CA ASN A 104 4.39 -25.42 -38.46
C ASN A 104 3.91 -24.78 -37.15
N MET A 105 4.33 -25.29 -35.98
CA MET A 105 4.00 -24.71 -34.68
C MET A 105 4.63 -23.33 -34.47
N ILE A 106 5.88 -23.13 -34.91
CA ILE A 106 6.55 -21.82 -34.86
C ILE A 106 5.87 -20.83 -35.81
N GLU A 107 5.53 -21.25 -37.03
CA GLU A 107 4.82 -20.43 -38.01
C GLU A 107 3.42 -20.02 -37.53
N GLN A 108 2.67 -20.93 -36.90
CA GLN A 108 1.38 -20.63 -36.28
C GLN A 108 1.52 -19.64 -35.12
N ASN A 109 2.50 -19.85 -34.22
CA ASN A 109 2.76 -18.93 -33.09
C ASN A 109 3.20 -17.53 -33.58
N HIS A 110 4.05 -17.46 -34.61
CA HIS A 110 4.47 -16.20 -35.21
C HIS A 110 3.31 -15.50 -35.93
N SER A 111 2.51 -16.23 -36.71
CA SER A 111 1.30 -15.69 -37.36
C SER A 111 0.33 -15.11 -36.34
N TYR A 112 0.07 -15.84 -35.24
CA TYR A 112 -0.77 -15.37 -34.15
C TYR A 112 -0.20 -14.12 -33.45
N ARG A 113 1.09 -14.09 -33.10
CA ARG A 113 1.69 -12.90 -32.47
C ARG A 113 1.73 -11.70 -33.42
N ILE A 114 1.89 -11.91 -34.72
CA ILE A 114 1.78 -10.86 -35.75
C ILE A 114 0.34 -10.33 -35.84
N GLN A 115 -0.68 -11.18 -35.73
CA GLN A 115 -2.08 -10.76 -35.68
C GLN A 115 -2.39 -9.96 -34.40
N GLN A 116 -1.91 -10.41 -33.23
CA GLN A 116 -2.02 -9.65 -31.98
C GLN A 116 -1.34 -8.27 -32.10
N LEU A 117 -0.09 -8.21 -32.56
CA LEU A 117 0.65 -6.95 -32.73
C LEU A 117 0.00 -6.00 -33.73
N LYS A 118 -0.66 -6.51 -34.78
CA LYS A 118 -1.48 -5.69 -35.69
C LYS A 118 -2.72 -5.13 -34.99
N TRP A 119 -3.42 -5.94 -34.21
CA TRP A 119 -4.59 -5.49 -33.45
C TRP A 119 -4.22 -4.46 -32.37
N GLU A 120 -3.13 -4.70 -31.61
CA GLU A 120 -2.54 -3.75 -30.65
C GLU A 120 -2.17 -2.41 -31.34
N LEU A 121 -1.57 -2.48 -32.53
CA LEU A 121 -1.20 -1.31 -33.34
C LEU A 121 -2.42 -0.57 -33.92
N ASP A 122 -3.46 -1.27 -34.32
CA ASP A 122 -4.65 -0.66 -34.92
C ASP A 122 -5.58 -0.05 -33.84
N GLU A 123 -5.74 -0.69 -32.68
CA GLU A 123 -6.43 -0.09 -31.53
C GLU A 123 -5.72 1.20 -31.08
N THR A 124 -4.39 1.18 -30.94
CA THR A 124 -3.61 2.37 -30.54
C THR A 124 -3.65 3.49 -31.58
N LYS A 125 -3.73 3.19 -32.89
CA LYS A 125 -4.03 4.22 -33.91
C LYS A 125 -5.39 4.86 -33.66
N THR A 126 -6.46 4.08 -33.47
CA THR A 126 -7.81 4.65 -33.30
C THR A 126 -7.93 5.47 -32.01
N GLU A 127 -7.19 5.16 -30.94
CA GLU A 127 -7.17 6.02 -29.74
C GLU A 127 -6.36 7.31 -29.96
N VAL A 128 -5.29 7.28 -30.76
CA VAL A 128 -4.58 8.50 -31.21
C VAL A 128 -5.48 9.37 -32.10
N GLU A 129 -6.23 8.77 -33.03
CA GLU A 129 -7.20 9.47 -33.89
C GLU A 129 -8.33 10.10 -33.06
N ARG A 130 -8.95 9.33 -32.15
CA ARG A 130 -9.90 9.84 -31.14
C ARG A 130 -9.28 10.95 -30.30
N GLY A 131 -7.99 10.86 -29.94
CA GLY A 131 -7.24 11.89 -29.22
C GLY A 131 -7.18 13.20 -30.00
N ILE A 132 -6.78 13.13 -31.27
CA ILE A 132 -6.68 14.28 -32.18
C ILE A 132 -8.06 14.94 -32.42
N GLU A 133 -9.14 14.17 -32.51
CA GLU A 133 -10.50 14.70 -32.65
C GLU A 133 -10.99 15.42 -31.39
N ARG A 134 -10.73 14.85 -30.20
CA ARG A 134 -11.00 15.53 -28.91
C ARG A 134 -10.21 16.83 -28.80
N GLU A 135 -8.93 16.83 -29.19
CA GLU A 135 -8.07 18.02 -29.16
C GLU A 135 -8.58 19.14 -30.08
N LYS A 136 -9.00 18.80 -31.31
CA LYS A 136 -9.63 19.75 -32.25
C LYS A 136 -10.88 20.38 -31.64
N SER A 137 -11.81 19.58 -31.12
CA SER A 137 -13.05 20.09 -30.50
C SER A 137 -12.79 20.96 -29.27
N LEU A 138 -11.73 20.68 -28.50
CA LEU A 138 -11.34 21.53 -27.38
C LEU A 138 -10.73 22.86 -27.86
N LYS A 139 -9.89 22.86 -28.89
CA LYS A 139 -9.33 24.08 -29.50
C LYS A 139 -10.42 24.98 -30.09
N GLU A 140 -11.43 24.40 -30.73
CA GLU A 140 -12.60 25.14 -31.24
C GLU A 140 -13.39 25.81 -30.09
N LYS A 141 -13.63 25.08 -28.98
CA LYS A 141 -14.30 25.63 -27.79
C LYS A 141 -13.50 26.74 -27.11
N VAL A 142 -12.18 26.58 -26.98
CA VAL A 142 -11.29 27.61 -26.44
C VAL A 142 -11.30 28.86 -27.32
N SER A 143 -11.16 28.71 -28.64
CA SER A 143 -11.21 29.84 -29.59
C SER A 143 -12.54 30.62 -29.49
N LEU A 144 -13.67 29.92 -29.35
CA LEU A 144 -14.98 30.54 -29.13
C LEU A 144 -15.06 31.28 -27.78
N GLN A 145 -14.51 30.71 -26.71
CA GLN A 145 -14.43 31.37 -25.40
C GLN A 145 -13.51 32.60 -25.43
N GLU A 146 -12.37 32.53 -26.10
CA GLU A 146 -11.48 33.67 -26.34
C GLU A 146 -12.17 34.77 -27.16
N GLU A 147 -13.04 34.42 -28.12
CA GLU A 147 -13.84 35.40 -28.87
C GLU A 147 -14.92 36.07 -28.01
N VAL A 148 -15.61 35.31 -27.15
CA VAL A 148 -16.58 35.86 -26.19
C VAL A 148 -15.90 36.76 -25.16
N ILE A 149 -14.76 36.34 -24.60
CA ILE A 149 -13.97 37.15 -23.65
C ILE A 149 -13.49 38.45 -24.32
N ARG A 150 -13.04 38.40 -25.57
CA ARG A 150 -12.69 39.62 -26.33
C ARG A 150 -13.87 40.55 -26.50
N LYS A 151 -15.04 40.06 -26.94
CA LYS A 151 -16.25 40.90 -27.08
C LYS A 151 -16.66 41.57 -25.77
N LEU A 152 -16.73 40.81 -24.67
CA LEU A 152 -17.03 41.36 -23.35
C LEU A 152 -15.97 42.37 -22.89
N HIS A 153 -14.70 42.13 -23.19
CA HIS A 153 -13.62 43.07 -22.89
C HIS A 153 -13.75 44.36 -23.71
N ASP A 154 -14.02 44.26 -25.02
CA ASP A 154 -14.19 45.39 -25.94
C ASP A 154 -15.46 46.21 -25.64
N GLU A 155 -16.50 45.60 -25.07
CA GLU A 155 -17.73 46.26 -24.58
C GLU A 155 -17.53 46.97 -23.22
N THR A 156 -16.62 46.50 -22.37
CA THR A 156 -16.40 47.01 -21.01
C THR A 156 -15.79 48.43 -20.87
N PRO A 157 -14.82 48.92 -21.68
CA PRO A 157 -14.10 50.17 -21.40
C PRO A 157 -15.02 51.39 -21.27
N SER A 158 -16.09 51.48 -22.07
CA SER A 158 -17.02 52.61 -22.02
C SER A 158 -17.79 52.74 -20.70
N CYS A 159 -17.88 51.66 -19.91
CA CYS A 159 -18.52 51.69 -18.58
C CYS A 159 -17.47 51.79 -17.45
N SER A 160 -16.27 51.22 -17.67
CA SER A 160 -15.18 51.18 -16.69
C SER A 160 -14.74 52.57 -16.23
N ASP A 161 -14.59 53.52 -17.15
CA ASP A 161 -14.00 54.83 -16.83
C ASP A 161 -15.03 55.79 -16.20
N SER A 162 -16.29 55.81 -16.66
CA SER A 162 -17.37 56.58 -16.01
C SER A 162 -17.54 56.19 -14.53
N MET A 163 -17.47 54.89 -14.22
CA MET A 163 -17.58 54.41 -12.84
C MET A 163 -16.35 54.76 -11.97
N LYS A 164 -15.16 54.97 -12.57
CA LYS A 164 -13.98 55.45 -11.83
C LYS A 164 -14.13 56.93 -11.47
N ASP A 165 -14.59 57.76 -12.40
CA ASP A 165 -14.78 59.19 -12.17
C ASP A 165 -15.86 59.45 -11.12
N GLU A 166 -17.00 58.72 -11.18
CA GLU A 166 -18.04 58.76 -10.14
C GLU A 166 -17.51 58.34 -8.76
N LEU A 167 -16.66 57.29 -8.69
CA LEU A 167 -16.03 56.85 -7.45
C LEU A 167 -15.05 57.90 -6.89
N ILE A 168 -14.30 58.59 -7.74
CA ILE A 168 -13.38 59.66 -7.36
C ILE A 168 -14.14 60.87 -6.81
N ASP A 169 -15.27 61.26 -7.43
CA ASP A 169 -16.09 62.37 -6.93
C ASP A 169 -16.85 62.02 -5.64
N LEU A 170 -17.30 60.77 -5.47
CA LEU A 170 -17.80 60.28 -4.19
C LEU A 170 -16.71 60.34 -3.10
N GLN A 171 -15.48 59.90 -3.40
CA GLN A 171 -14.36 59.98 -2.46
C GLN A 171 -14.05 61.43 -2.06
N ARG A 172 -13.99 62.35 -3.02
CA ARG A 172 -13.84 63.80 -2.77
C ARG A 172 -14.96 64.33 -1.86
N ARG A 173 -16.21 63.92 -2.10
CA ARG A 173 -17.36 64.37 -1.30
C ARG A 173 -17.33 63.82 0.13
N CYS A 174 -16.91 62.57 0.34
CA CYS A 174 -16.68 62.02 1.68
C CYS A 174 -15.63 62.81 2.45
N SER A 175 -14.43 63.03 1.88
CA SER A 175 -13.37 63.78 2.56
C SER A 175 -13.77 65.23 2.89
N PHE A 176 -14.56 65.88 2.03
CA PHE A 176 -15.11 67.21 2.33
C PHE A 176 -16.06 67.20 3.54
N LEU A 177 -16.94 66.19 3.64
CA LEU A 177 -17.86 66.05 4.76
C LEU A 177 -17.14 65.68 6.07
N ASP A 178 -16.07 64.87 6.01
CA ASP A 178 -15.23 64.59 7.17
C ASP A 178 -14.51 65.85 7.70
N CYS A 179 -14.04 66.74 6.80
CA CYS A 179 -13.49 68.03 7.22
C CYS A 179 -14.54 68.93 7.90
N GLN A 180 -15.74 69.06 7.33
CA GLN A 180 -16.83 69.83 7.97
C GLN A 180 -17.25 69.24 9.31
N LYS A 181 -17.23 67.91 9.44
CA LYS A 181 -17.50 67.23 10.71
C LYS A 181 -16.43 67.59 11.75
N GLN A 182 -15.15 67.55 11.42
CA GLN A 182 -14.06 67.91 12.34
C GLN A 182 -14.11 69.38 12.77
N GLU A 183 -14.51 70.27 11.87
CA GLU A 183 -14.73 71.69 12.17
C GLU A 183 -15.85 71.88 13.21
N LEU A 184 -17.01 71.24 13.01
CA LEU A 184 -18.14 71.27 13.95
C LEU A 184 -17.85 70.57 15.29
N GLU A 185 -17.11 69.45 15.28
CA GLU A 185 -16.62 68.79 16.51
C GLU A 185 -15.65 69.71 17.28
N GLY A 186 -14.83 70.49 16.57
CA GLY A 186 -13.98 71.55 17.11
C GLY A 186 -14.79 72.66 17.77
N GLU A 187 -15.75 73.26 17.07
CA GLU A 187 -16.64 74.29 17.62
C GLU A 187 -17.42 73.80 18.85
N LEU A 188 -17.96 72.58 18.80
CA LEU A 188 -18.68 71.97 19.91
C LEU A 188 -17.78 71.79 21.14
N SER A 189 -16.51 71.40 20.93
CA SER A 189 -15.54 71.26 22.03
C SER A 189 -15.19 72.62 22.66
N ALA A 190 -15.06 73.68 21.85
CA ALA A 190 -14.81 75.04 22.32
C ALA A 190 -16.01 75.60 23.11
N GLN A 191 -17.24 75.42 22.60
CA GLN A 191 -18.46 75.79 23.32
C GLN A 191 -18.62 75.00 24.63
N THR A 192 -18.28 73.71 24.63
CA THR A 192 -18.30 72.88 25.85
C THR A 192 -17.29 73.40 26.89
N HIS A 193 -16.12 73.86 26.44
CA HIS A 193 -15.12 74.45 27.32
C HIS A 193 -15.55 75.80 27.91
N THR A 194 -16.13 76.72 27.12
CA THR A 194 -16.65 77.99 27.65
C THR A 194 -17.85 77.78 28.58
N ILE A 195 -18.72 76.79 28.32
CA ILE A 195 -19.79 76.38 29.23
C ILE A 195 -19.22 75.81 30.55
N SER A 196 -18.05 75.16 30.53
CA SER A 196 -17.37 74.73 31.77
C SER A 196 -16.85 75.94 32.54
N GLN A 197 -16.10 76.83 31.90
CA GLN A 197 -15.58 78.05 32.53
C GLN A 197 -16.69 78.88 33.19
N LEU A 198 -17.82 79.08 32.49
CA LEU A 198 -18.98 79.80 33.03
C LEU A 198 -19.64 79.08 34.21
N LYS A 199 -19.59 77.75 34.31
CA LYS A 199 -20.06 77.01 35.49
C LYS A 199 -19.11 77.17 36.67
N ASP A 200 -17.80 77.16 36.42
CA ASP A 200 -16.78 77.36 37.44
C ASP A 200 -16.85 78.80 38.00
N ASP A 201 -17.06 79.80 37.14
CA ASP A 201 -17.33 81.19 37.51
C ASP A 201 -18.64 81.33 38.32
N VAL A 202 -19.75 80.75 37.84
CA VAL A 202 -21.03 80.76 38.58
C VAL A 202 -20.86 80.13 39.96
N HIS A 203 -20.17 79.00 40.08
CA HIS A 203 -19.90 78.38 41.37
C HIS A 203 -19.03 79.27 42.27
N SER A 204 -18.02 79.94 41.70
CA SER A 204 -17.22 80.94 42.43
C SER A 204 -18.01 82.18 42.84
N HIS A 205 -19.09 82.52 42.16
CA HIS A 205 -20.02 83.56 42.59
C HIS A 205 -20.99 83.06 43.66
N GLU A 206 -21.47 81.82 43.57
CA GLU A 206 -22.29 81.19 44.62
C GLU A 206 -21.56 81.07 45.96
N THR A 207 -20.26 80.75 45.99
CA THR A 207 -19.50 80.70 47.26
C THR A 207 -19.36 82.09 47.86
N LYS A 208 -19.02 83.11 47.06
CA LYS A 208 -18.94 84.51 47.49
C LYS A 208 -20.28 85.05 48.00
N ILE A 209 -21.40 84.63 47.40
CA ILE A 209 -22.74 84.96 47.91
C ILE A 209 -22.96 84.36 49.30
N LYS A 210 -22.63 83.07 49.50
CA LYS A 210 -22.75 82.41 50.82
C LYS A 210 -21.85 83.06 51.88
N GLU A 211 -20.61 83.42 51.54
CA GLU A 211 -19.70 84.18 52.41
C GLU A 211 -20.28 85.56 52.81
N LEU A 212 -20.93 86.25 51.87
CA LEU A 212 -21.60 87.53 52.12
C LEU A 212 -22.90 87.36 52.95
N GLU A 213 -23.65 86.29 52.73
CA GLU A 213 -24.82 85.94 53.53
C GLU A 213 -24.43 85.59 54.97
N GLU A 214 -23.39 84.77 55.18
CA GLU A 214 -22.86 84.43 56.50
C GLU A 214 -22.42 85.69 57.26
N THR A 215 -21.58 86.54 56.64
CA THR A 215 -21.15 87.80 57.25
C THR A 215 -22.30 88.79 57.49
N LEU A 216 -23.35 88.80 56.65
CA LEU A 216 -24.58 89.54 56.92
C LEU A 216 -25.29 88.97 58.17
N THR A 217 -25.42 87.65 58.31
CA THR A 217 -26.04 87.07 59.52
C THR A 217 -25.24 87.40 60.78
N ASP A 218 -23.91 87.43 60.73
CA ASP A 218 -23.06 87.81 61.87
C ASP A 218 -23.19 89.29 62.21
N ARG A 219 -23.30 90.18 61.20
CA ARG A 219 -23.63 91.60 61.44
C ARG A 219 -25.01 91.77 62.07
N VAL A 220 -26.00 90.97 61.67
CA VAL A 220 -27.35 90.97 62.28
C VAL A 220 -27.33 90.43 63.71
N LYS A 221 -26.59 89.34 63.99
CA LYS A 221 -26.37 88.83 65.37
C LYS A 221 -25.76 89.92 66.26
N LEU A 222 -24.64 90.51 65.84
CA LEU A 222 -23.97 91.61 66.55
C LEU A 222 -24.90 92.82 66.75
N SER A 223 -25.70 93.17 65.74
CA SER A 223 -26.68 94.28 65.85
C SER A 223 -27.78 93.97 66.86
N ASN A 224 -28.25 92.72 66.92
CA ASN A 224 -29.25 92.27 67.90
C ASN A 224 -28.65 92.18 69.31
N GLU A 225 -27.40 91.73 69.45
CA GLU A 225 -26.66 91.73 70.72
C GLU A 225 -26.45 93.16 71.23
N LEU A 226 -26.02 94.09 70.37
CA LEU A 226 -25.88 95.51 70.73
C LEU A 226 -27.24 96.15 71.09
N TYR A 227 -28.31 95.82 70.38
CA TYR A 227 -29.66 96.27 70.72
C TYR A 227 -30.14 95.68 72.05
N HIS A 228 -29.87 94.40 72.30
CA HIS A 228 -30.22 93.74 73.57
C HIS A 228 -29.44 94.33 74.75
N ASN A 229 -28.13 94.55 74.61
CA ASN A 229 -27.30 95.22 75.59
C ASN A 229 -27.76 96.67 75.84
N LEU A 230 -28.19 97.39 74.80
CA LEU A 230 -28.72 98.75 74.92
C LEU A 230 -30.10 98.76 75.60
N GLN A 231 -30.95 97.78 75.31
CA GLN A 231 -32.23 97.56 76.02
C GLN A 231 -31.98 97.21 77.49
N GLU A 232 -31.02 96.33 77.79
CA GLU A 232 -30.63 95.98 79.15
C GLU A 232 -30.07 97.22 79.88
N ILE A 233 -29.22 98.02 79.25
CA ILE A 233 -28.74 99.30 79.81
C ILE A 233 -29.90 100.28 80.01
N GLN A 234 -30.91 100.32 79.14
CA GLN A 234 -32.11 101.13 79.36
C GLN A 234 -32.94 100.62 80.55
N ASP A 235 -33.11 99.31 80.70
CA ASP A 235 -33.90 98.71 81.78
C ASP A 235 -33.14 98.72 83.11
N GLN A 236 -31.81 98.65 83.10
CA GLN A 236 -30.93 98.98 84.23
C GLN A 236 -31.01 100.47 84.57
N ASN A 237 -31.05 101.39 83.59
CA ASN A 237 -31.23 102.82 83.85
C ASN A 237 -32.63 103.12 84.41
N LYS A 238 -33.69 102.44 83.94
CA LYS A 238 -35.03 102.49 84.56
C LYS A 238 -34.95 101.94 85.98
N ALA A 239 -34.39 100.76 86.20
CA ALA A 239 -34.24 100.20 87.54
C ALA A 239 -33.41 101.09 88.49
N LEU A 240 -32.41 101.83 87.98
CA LEU A 240 -31.65 102.84 88.72
C LEU A 240 -32.45 104.14 88.96
N ASN A 241 -33.27 104.57 88.00
CA ASN A 241 -34.21 105.70 88.19
C ASN A 241 -35.29 105.34 89.20
N ASP A 242 -35.88 104.15 89.11
CA ASP A 242 -36.82 103.60 90.08
C ASP A 242 -36.14 103.36 91.43
N GLN A 243 -34.85 103.02 91.48
CA GLN A 243 -34.08 102.99 92.73
C GLN A 243 -33.79 104.41 93.24
N LEU A 244 -33.69 105.43 92.39
CA LEU A 244 -33.57 106.84 92.78
C LEU A 244 -34.91 107.40 93.26
N GLU A 245 -36.03 107.02 92.67
CA GLU A 245 -37.37 107.31 93.20
C GLU A 245 -37.63 106.53 94.48
N ARG A 246 -37.32 105.22 94.52
CA ARG A 246 -37.42 104.42 95.74
C ARG A 246 -36.48 104.94 96.83
N ASN A 247 -35.27 105.42 96.55
CA ASN A 247 -34.45 106.11 97.56
C ASN A 247 -35.05 107.46 97.97
N LYS A 248 -35.67 108.23 97.06
CA LYS A 248 -36.39 109.47 97.41
C LYS A 248 -37.65 109.22 98.25
N LEU A 249 -38.30 108.07 98.11
CA LEU A 249 -39.43 107.65 98.96
C LEU A 249 -38.97 106.94 100.25
N GLN A 250 -37.90 106.14 100.22
CA GLN A 250 -37.33 105.46 101.40
C GLN A 250 -36.44 106.37 102.25
N GLN A 251 -36.13 107.58 101.78
CA GLN A 251 -35.70 108.71 102.63
C GLN A 251 -36.90 109.45 103.29
N LEU A 252 -38.12 108.96 103.10
CA LEU A 252 -39.37 109.49 103.67
C LEU A 252 -40.17 108.45 104.48
N GLU A 253 -39.85 107.15 104.38
CA GLU A 253 -40.40 106.08 105.23
C GLU A 253 -39.28 105.13 105.69
N GLU A 254 -39.04 105.04 107.00
CA GLU A 254 -38.00 104.20 107.61
C GLU A 254 -38.50 102.78 107.98
N ASP A 255 -37.54 101.85 108.02
CA ASP A 255 -37.48 100.66 108.90
C ASP A 255 -38.26 99.33 108.61
N TRP A 256 -37.70 98.24 109.18
CA TRP A 256 -38.22 96.86 109.39
C TRP A 256 -38.10 95.74 108.30
N GLN A 257 -37.10 94.84 108.52
CA GLN A 257 -37.05 93.39 108.21
C GLN A 257 -37.09 92.89 106.74
N GLY A 258 -36.51 91.73 106.37
CA GLY A 258 -35.61 90.83 107.12
C GLY A 258 -35.59 89.37 106.63
N LYS A 259 -34.42 88.91 106.12
CA LYS A 259 -33.97 87.49 105.93
C LYS A 259 -34.70 86.59 104.92
N GLY A 260 -33.93 85.72 104.25
CA GLY A 260 -34.43 84.49 103.61
C GLY A 260 -33.47 83.86 102.58
N ASN A 261 -32.55 82.99 103.02
CA ASN A 261 -31.73 82.14 102.13
C ASN A 261 -31.84 80.68 102.58
N SER A 262 -31.95 79.71 101.66
CA SER A 262 -32.27 78.30 101.98
C SER A 262 -31.35 77.32 101.24
N LEU A 263 -30.53 76.60 102.02
CA LEU A 263 -29.38 75.82 101.55
C LEU A 263 -29.73 74.47 100.89
N PHE A 264 -31.02 74.11 100.79
CA PHE A 264 -31.44 72.76 100.38
C PHE A 264 -31.73 72.62 98.88
N GLY A 265 -31.94 73.72 98.14
CA GLY A 265 -32.21 73.67 96.70
C GLY A 265 -30.99 73.21 95.88
N GLU A 266 -29.82 73.80 96.16
CA GLU A 266 -28.58 73.55 95.41
C GLU A 266 -28.14 72.08 95.42
N VAL A 267 -28.38 71.36 96.54
CA VAL A 267 -27.96 69.96 96.69
C VAL A 267 -28.76 69.04 95.78
N GLU A 268 -30.07 69.23 95.70
CA GLU A 268 -30.95 68.39 94.89
C GLU A 268 -30.85 68.72 93.39
N GLU A 269 -30.65 69.99 93.04
CA GLU A 269 -30.33 70.41 91.67
C GLU A 269 -29.02 69.76 91.18
N ARG A 270 -27.99 69.72 92.04
CA ARG A 270 -26.69 69.11 91.72
C ARG A 270 -26.75 67.58 91.63
N ARG A 271 -27.67 66.93 92.36
CA ARG A 271 -27.99 65.50 92.18
C ARG A 271 -28.60 65.25 90.79
N LEU A 272 -29.65 65.97 90.43
CA LEU A 272 -30.32 65.84 89.12
C LEU A 272 -29.39 66.12 87.94
N GLU A 273 -28.45 67.07 88.09
CA GLU A 273 -27.46 67.37 87.05
C GLU A 273 -26.46 66.22 86.84
N THR A 274 -26.04 65.52 87.91
CA THR A 274 -25.12 64.38 87.81
C THR A 274 -25.80 63.11 87.26
N GLU A 275 -27.05 62.86 87.62
CA GLU A 275 -27.84 61.76 87.05
C GLU A 275 -28.07 61.94 85.54
N ARG A 276 -28.36 63.16 85.08
CA ARG A 276 -28.44 63.50 83.64
C ARG A 276 -27.12 63.25 82.90
N LYS A 277 -25.98 63.60 83.52
CA LYS A 277 -24.64 63.36 82.96
C LYS A 277 -24.33 61.85 82.86
N LEU A 278 -24.72 61.05 83.85
CA LEU A 278 -24.57 59.59 83.84
C LEU A 278 -25.37 58.94 82.70
N ILE A 279 -26.65 59.30 82.56
CA ILE A 279 -27.53 58.78 81.49
C ILE A 279 -26.99 59.17 80.10
N SER A 280 -26.48 60.41 79.94
CA SER A 280 -25.83 60.84 78.68
C SER A 280 -24.61 59.99 78.33
N LEU A 281 -23.81 59.59 79.33
CA LEU A 281 -22.64 58.71 79.13
C LEU A 281 -23.05 57.27 78.78
N GLN A 282 -24.10 56.73 79.42
CA GLN A 282 -24.63 55.40 79.08
C GLN A 282 -25.13 55.35 77.63
N VAL A 283 -25.93 56.32 77.19
CA VAL A 283 -26.42 56.39 75.79
C VAL A 283 -25.26 56.52 74.79
N LYS A 284 -24.19 57.25 75.13
CA LYS A 284 -22.97 57.33 74.29
C LYS A 284 -22.20 56.02 74.23
N TYR A 285 -22.08 55.30 75.35
CA TYR A 285 -21.46 53.98 75.39
C TYR A 285 -22.22 52.98 74.51
N ASP A 286 -23.54 52.92 74.69
CA ASP A 286 -24.47 52.10 73.92
C ASP A 286 -24.38 52.31 72.40
N THR A 287 -24.29 53.56 71.93
CA THR A 287 -24.14 53.87 70.49
C THR A 287 -22.75 53.53 69.96
N LEU A 288 -21.70 53.70 70.78
CA LEU A 288 -20.35 53.29 70.46
C LEU A 288 -20.21 51.76 70.38
N GLU A 289 -20.89 51.01 71.25
CA GLU A 289 -20.88 49.55 71.20
C GLU A 289 -21.59 49.04 69.94
N ARG A 290 -22.79 49.56 69.62
CA ARG A 290 -23.53 49.18 68.39
C ARG A 290 -22.73 49.47 67.13
N THR A 291 -22.05 50.62 67.04
CA THR A 291 -21.19 50.94 65.89
C THR A 291 -19.95 50.05 65.81
N HIS A 292 -19.31 49.72 66.94
CA HIS A 292 -18.22 48.74 66.97
C HIS A 292 -18.68 47.33 66.53
N GLN A 293 -19.84 46.86 67.00
CA GLN A 293 -20.42 45.58 66.59
C GLN A 293 -20.71 45.55 65.07
N MET A 294 -21.31 46.62 64.51
CA MET A 294 -21.51 46.73 63.06
C MET A 294 -20.18 46.65 62.30
N LEU A 295 -19.19 47.48 62.66
CA LEU A 295 -17.87 47.50 62.01
C LEU A 295 -17.19 46.12 62.05
N LYS A 296 -17.31 45.40 63.18
CA LYS A 296 -16.82 44.03 63.37
C LYS A 296 -17.51 43.01 62.45
N THR A 297 -18.77 43.22 62.06
CA THR A 297 -19.44 42.39 61.04
C THR A 297 -19.04 42.77 59.61
N HIS A 298 -18.87 44.06 59.29
CA HIS A 298 -18.37 44.50 58.00
C HIS A 298 -16.95 43.98 57.74
N PHE A 299 -16.06 44.04 58.72
CA PHE A 299 -14.71 43.48 58.63
C PHE A 299 -14.70 41.96 58.39
N LYS A 300 -15.65 41.21 58.99
CA LYS A 300 -15.81 39.77 58.72
C LYS A 300 -16.27 39.50 57.29
N LYS A 301 -17.21 40.28 56.74
CA LYS A 301 -17.64 40.18 55.33
C LYS A 301 -16.48 40.47 54.39
N LEU A 302 -15.79 41.60 54.58
CA LEU A 302 -14.64 42.01 53.77
C LEU A 302 -13.52 40.96 53.79
N LYS A 303 -13.26 40.32 54.94
CA LYS A 303 -12.30 39.21 55.04
C LYS A 303 -12.73 37.97 54.25
N ALA A 304 -14.04 37.65 54.22
CA ALA A 304 -14.55 36.54 53.41
C ALA A 304 -14.48 36.84 51.91
N GLU A 305 -14.88 38.06 51.49
CA GLU A 305 -14.77 38.55 50.11
C GLU A 305 -13.31 38.54 49.62
N MET A 306 -12.38 39.05 50.43
CA MET A 306 -10.93 38.98 50.17
C MET A 306 -10.45 37.52 50.03
N SER A 307 -10.94 36.61 50.88
CA SER A 307 -10.61 35.19 50.79
C SER A 307 -11.13 34.55 49.49
N VAL A 308 -12.32 34.93 49.02
CA VAL A 308 -12.87 34.46 47.73
C VAL A 308 -12.06 35.01 46.56
N LEU A 309 -11.63 36.27 46.61
CA LEU A 309 -10.76 36.87 45.58
C LEU A 309 -9.37 36.22 45.54
N LEU A 310 -8.80 35.86 46.69
CA LEU A 310 -7.53 35.13 46.81
C LEU A 310 -7.66 33.67 46.35
N CYS A 311 -8.74 32.97 46.72
CA CYS A 311 -9.02 31.63 46.19
C CYS A 311 -9.27 31.66 44.67
N ARG A 312 -9.91 32.69 44.14
CA ARG A 312 -10.03 32.89 42.69
C ARG A 312 -8.68 33.18 42.03
N HIS A 313 -7.76 33.89 42.67
CA HIS A 313 -6.37 34.00 42.20
C HIS A 313 -5.61 32.67 42.26
N SER A 314 -5.97 31.74 43.15
CA SER A 314 -5.31 30.42 43.22
C SER A 314 -5.60 29.51 42.02
N SER A 315 -6.55 29.86 41.12
CA SER A 315 -6.70 29.18 39.82
C SER A 315 -5.52 29.42 38.89
N PHE A 316 -4.61 30.35 39.22
CA PHE A 316 -3.36 30.62 38.52
C PHE A 316 -2.51 29.38 38.27
N ALA A 317 -2.69 28.27 38.98
CA ALA A 317 -2.04 26.99 38.64
C ALA A 317 -2.44 26.45 37.24
N ALA A 318 -3.68 26.66 36.81
CA ALA A 318 -4.14 26.31 35.47
C ALA A 318 -3.64 27.30 34.41
N ASP A 319 -3.64 28.60 34.75
CA ASP A 319 -3.10 29.65 33.88
C ASP A 319 -1.58 29.52 33.72
N LEU A 320 -0.85 29.13 34.76
CA LEU A 320 0.59 28.86 34.71
C LEU A 320 0.89 27.70 33.75
N ALA A 321 0.15 26.60 33.83
CA ALA A 321 0.27 25.49 32.87
C ALA A 321 -0.12 25.89 31.43
N HIS A 322 -0.92 26.94 31.24
CA HIS A 322 -1.18 27.55 29.93
C HIS A 322 -0.03 28.47 29.48
N VAL A 323 0.51 29.30 30.38
CA VAL A 323 1.67 30.17 30.14
C VAL A 323 2.92 29.34 29.81
N GLU A 324 3.19 28.24 30.51
CA GLU A 324 4.28 27.31 30.19
C GLU A 324 4.13 26.68 28.79
N ARG A 325 2.89 26.40 28.35
CA ARG A 325 2.61 25.96 26.97
C ARG A 325 2.83 27.08 25.95
N LEU A 326 2.51 28.32 26.28
CA LEU A 326 2.79 29.48 25.43
C LEU A 326 4.30 29.76 25.36
N GLU A 327 5.01 29.70 26.48
CA GLU A 327 6.47 29.85 26.54
C GLU A 327 7.20 28.75 25.75
N THR A 328 6.80 27.48 25.88
CA THR A 328 7.42 26.39 25.12
C THR A 328 7.15 26.53 23.62
N ASN A 329 5.94 26.94 23.21
CA ASN A 329 5.65 27.30 21.82
C ASN A 329 6.50 28.50 21.35
N LEU A 330 6.64 29.55 22.15
CA LEU A 330 7.48 30.71 21.81
C LEU A 330 8.96 30.33 21.69
N ARG A 331 9.49 29.48 22.59
CA ARG A 331 10.86 28.94 22.48
C ARG A 331 11.04 28.12 21.19
N GLN A 332 10.05 27.32 20.80
CA GLN A 332 10.07 26.56 19.53
C GLN A 332 10.00 27.48 18.29
N ARG A 333 9.12 28.48 18.28
CA ARG A 333 9.05 29.45 17.17
C ARG A 333 10.30 30.32 17.10
N ASN A 334 10.89 30.70 18.23
CA ASN A 334 12.15 31.43 18.27
C ASN A 334 13.33 30.59 17.76
N SER A 335 13.38 29.27 18.03
CA SER A 335 14.41 28.40 17.46
C SER A 335 14.21 28.12 15.96
N GLU A 336 12.97 28.16 15.47
CA GLU A 336 12.68 28.20 14.04
C GLU A 336 13.10 29.53 13.40
N ILE A 337 12.83 30.66 14.05
CA ILE A 337 13.26 32.00 13.59
C ILE A 337 14.79 32.11 13.56
N THR A 338 15.53 31.59 14.54
CA THR A 338 17.00 31.55 14.47
C THR A 338 17.50 30.63 13.35
N ARG A 339 16.90 29.45 13.17
CA ARG A 339 17.20 28.54 12.04
C ARG A 339 16.96 29.21 10.68
N LEU A 340 15.88 29.98 10.54
CA LEU A 340 15.57 30.73 9.33
C LEU A 340 16.53 31.91 9.14
N ASN A 341 16.86 32.65 10.19
CA ASN A 341 17.86 33.73 10.15
C ASN A 341 19.27 33.20 9.81
N ASP A 342 19.65 32.01 10.27
CA ASP A 342 20.91 31.38 9.88
C ASP A 342 20.89 30.81 8.46
N LYS A 343 19.71 30.49 7.92
CA LYS A 343 19.55 30.21 6.48
C LYS A 343 19.65 31.49 5.65
N ILE A 344 19.04 32.59 6.10
CA ILE A 344 19.17 33.92 5.49
C ILE A 344 20.64 34.36 5.52
N ARG A 345 21.35 34.24 6.64
CA ARG A 345 22.80 34.53 6.76
C ARG A 345 23.69 33.68 5.85
N LYS A 346 23.28 32.45 5.51
CA LYS A 346 23.99 31.63 4.50
C LYS A 346 23.75 32.15 3.10
N LEU A 347 22.49 32.43 2.74
CA LEU A 347 22.13 33.06 1.47
C LEU A 347 22.78 34.44 1.31
N ASP A 348 22.84 35.26 2.36
CA ASP A 348 23.55 36.54 2.39
C ASP A 348 25.06 36.36 2.19
N LYS A 349 25.67 35.30 2.73
CA LYS A 349 27.08 34.98 2.46
C LYS A 349 27.28 34.56 1.00
N GLU A 350 26.45 33.68 0.47
CA GLU A 350 26.47 33.28 -0.96
C GLU A 350 26.25 34.51 -1.88
N ILE A 351 25.40 35.46 -1.46
CA ILE A 351 25.16 36.74 -2.14
C ILE A 351 26.34 37.72 -1.99
N GLN A 352 27.07 37.71 -0.88
CA GLN A 352 28.28 38.54 -0.71
C GLN A 352 29.48 37.93 -1.45
N GLU A 353 29.65 36.61 -1.43
CA GLU A 353 30.68 35.88 -2.16
C GLU A 353 30.50 36.03 -3.68
N SER A 354 29.26 36.04 -4.18
CA SER A 354 28.98 36.40 -5.58
C SER A 354 29.13 37.91 -5.90
N LYS A 355 29.19 38.80 -4.89
CA LYS A 355 29.48 40.23 -5.04
C LYS A 355 30.97 40.56 -4.95
N THR A 356 31.77 39.84 -4.14
CA THR A 356 33.20 40.13 -3.93
C THR A 356 34.09 39.86 -5.15
N VAL A 357 33.59 39.13 -6.15
CA VAL A 357 34.23 38.98 -7.48
C VAL A 357 34.29 40.32 -8.27
N ARG A 358 33.73 41.43 -7.74
CA ARG A 358 33.59 42.71 -8.47
C ARG A 358 34.58 43.84 -8.15
N VAL A 359 35.77 43.59 -7.58
CA VAL A 359 36.80 44.64 -7.37
C VAL A 359 38.16 44.33 -8.00
N ALA A 360 38.25 44.47 -9.33
CA ALA A 360 39.47 44.79 -10.10
C ALA A 360 39.13 45.03 -11.59
N GLY A 361 39.93 45.88 -12.26
CA GLY A 361 40.30 45.76 -13.68
C GLY A 361 39.26 45.97 -14.79
N ASP A 362 39.43 47.07 -15.54
CA ASP A 362 39.21 47.25 -16.99
C ASP A 362 37.87 46.94 -17.68
N LEU A 363 37.68 47.58 -18.84
CA LEU A 363 36.39 47.72 -19.53
C LEU A 363 35.95 46.48 -20.34
N ASP A 364 36.85 45.54 -20.63
CA ASP A 364 36.50 44.21 -21.17
C ASP A 364 35.71 43.35 -20.17
N SER A 365 35.77 43.68 -18.87
CA SER A 365 35.18 42.87 -17.80
C SER A 365 33.65 42.78 -17.83
N LYS A 366 32.94 43.66 -18.55
CA LYS A 366 31.48 43.57 -18.69
C LYS A 366 31.04 42.36 -19.50
N GLY A 367 31.76 42.05 -20.59
CA GLY A 367 31.49 40.86 -21.40
C GLY A 367 31.77 39.59 -20.59
N LYS A 368 32.95 39.52 -19.96
CA LYS A 368 33.32 38.39 -19.09
C LYS A 368 32.30 38.19 -17.97
N ARG A 369 31.96 39.22 -17.17
CA ARG A 369 30.98 39.08 -16.06
C ARG A 369 29.58 38.65 -16.49
N PHE A 370 29.20 38.83 -17.76
CA PHE A 370 27.96 38.27 -18.30
C PHE A 370 28.12 36.81 -18.73
N VAL A 371 29.24 36.46 -19.37
CA VAL A 371 29.62 35.06 -19.65
C VAL A 371 29.76 34.27 -18.34
N ASP A 372 30.45 34.78 -17.34
CA ASP A 372 30.62 34.19 -16.00
C ASP A 372 29.26 33.95 -15.32
N TYR A 373 28.30 34.87 -15.50
CA TYR A 373 26.93 34.72 -14.97
C TYR A 373 26.14 33.63 -15.71
N LEU A 374 26.21 33.60 -17.04
CA LEU A 374 25.58 32.55 -17.84
C LEU A 374 26.22 31.18 -17.57
N GLN A 375 27.54 31.12 -17.39
CA GLN A 375 28.29 29.91 -17.05
C GLN A 375 27.96 29.43 -15.64
N ASN A 376 27.78 30.33 -14.66
CA ASN A 376 27.25 29.96 -13.34
C ASN A 376 25.81 29.44 -13.41
N GLN A 377 24.94 30.01 -14.28
CA GLN A 377 23.61 29.44 -14.51
C GLN A 377 23.68 28.05 -15.16
N ILE A 378 24.52 27.86 -16.18
CA ILE A 378 24.72 26.56 -16.82
C ILE A 378 25.23 25.54 -15.78
N GLU A 379 26.26 25.88 -15.01
CA GLU A 379 26.75 25.02 -13.92
C GLU A 379 25.67 24.73 -12.86
N GLN A 380 24.80 25.69 -12.52
CA GLN A 380 23.70 25.46 -11.58
C GLN A 380 22.65 24.51 -12.17
N LYS A 381 22.35 24.64 -13.46
CA LYS A 381 21.46 23.72 -14.20
C LYS A 381 22.08 22.34 -14.28
N ASP A 382 23.37 22.21 -14.62
CA ASP A 382 24.09 20.94 -14.68
C ASP A 382 24.19 20.27 -13.31
N LYS A 383 24.42 21.02 -12.23
CA LYS A 383 24.38 20.52 -10.85
C LYS A 383 22.97 20.01 -10.49
N SER A 384 21.91 20.70 -10.92
CA SER A 384 20.53 20.23 -10.72
C SER A 384 20.19 18.99 -11.56
N LEU A 385 20.60 18.94 -12.83
CA LEU A 385 20.46 17.78 -13.71
C LEU A 385 21.24 16.57 -13.17
N CYS A 386 22.42 16.78 -12.59
CA CYS A 386 23.23 15.75 -11.96
C CYS A 386 22.57 15.22 -10.66
N SER A 387 21.84 16.04 -9.91
CA SER A 387 21.01 15.56 -8.79
C SER A 387 19.85 14.71 -9.30
N VAL A 388 19.04 15.24 -10.22
CA VAL A 388 17.89 14.53 -10.81
C VAL A 388 18.31 13.24 -11.51
N ARG A 389 19.48 13.19 -12.14
CA ARG A 389 20.02 11.96 -12.75
C ARG A 389 20.37 10.91 -11.71
N LYS A 390 21.01 11.29 -10.59
CA LYS A 390 21.28 10.38 -9.45
C LYS A 390 20.01 9.90 -8.77
N GLU A 391 19.00 10.77 -8.65
CA GLU A 391 17.67 10.43 -8.15
C GLU A 391 16.99 9.42 -9.08
N LEU A 392 17.07 9.62 -10.40
CA LEU A 392 16.57 8.67 -11.41
C LEU A 392 17.34 7.34 -11.39
N GLU A 393 18.67 7.36 -11.23
CA GLU A 393 19.51 6.16 -11.09
C GLU A 393 19.18 5.38 -9.80
N THR A 394 18.89 6.06 -8.68
CA THR A 394 18.44 5.39 -7.45
C THR A 394 17.01 4.85 -7.56
N GLN A 395 16.09 5.54 -8.26
CA GLN A 395 14.77 4.99 -8.56
C GLN A 395 14.83 3.80 -9.52
N ALA A 396 15.65 3.85 -10.58
CA ALA A 396 15.82 2.74 -11.52
C ALA A 396 16.39 1.49 -10.84
N THR A 397 17.36 1.64 -9.93
CA THR A 397 17.91 0.52 -9.15
C THR A 397 16.94 -0.01 -8.09
N GLN A 398 16.12 0.84 -7.47
CA GLN A 398 15.02 0.41 -6.59
C GLN A 398 13.94 -0.38 -7.36
N LEU A 399 13.52 0.10 -8.53
CA LEU A 399 12.55 -0.59 -9.39
C LEU A 399 13.09 -1.94 -9.89
N ALA A 400 14.38 -2.01 -10.25
CA ALA A 400 15.03 -3.27 -10.59
C ALA A 400 15.03 -4.25 -9.39
N TRP A 401 15.33 -3.78 -8.18
CA TRP A 401 15.28 -4.61 -6.97
C TRP A 401 13.87 -5.13 -6.70
N GLU A 402 12.85 -4.27 -6.75
CA GLU A 402 11.44 -4.68 -6.61
C GLU A 402 11.00 -5.66 -7.71
N GLY A 403 11.48 -5.51 -8.95
CA GLY A 403 11.29 -6.50 -10.02
C GLY A 403 11.90 -7.87 -9.72
N THR A 404 13.12 -7.92 -9.16
CA THR A 404 13.72 -9.20 -8.71
C THR A 404 13.02 -9.82 -7.49
N LYS A 405 12.38 -8.98 -6.67
CA LYS A 405 11.58 -9.38 -5.50
C LYS A 405 10.21 -9.91 -5.92
N LEU A 406 9.55 -9.28 -6.89
CA LEU A 406 8.30 -9.74 -7.51
C LEU A 406 8.48 -11.12 -8.17
N THR A 407 9.45 -11.26 -9.08
CA THR A 407 9.72 -12.53 -9.78
C THR A 407 10.11 -13.68 -8.82
N ASN A 408 10.72 -13.38 -7.68
CA ASN A 408 10.98 -14.34 -6.60
C ASN A 408 9.69 -14.77 -5.88
N VAL A 409 8.73 -13.86 -5.68
CA VAL A 409 7.39 -14.17 -5.14
C VAL A 409 6.56 -14.96 -6.15
N GLU A 410 6.59 -14.62 -7.43
CA GLU A 410 5.93 -15.37 -8.51
C GLU A 410 6.46 -16.80 -8.63
N ALA A 411 7.78 -16.99 -8.58
CA ALA A 411 8.41 -18.32 -8.58
C ALA A 411 8.01 -19.16 -7.35
N LYS A 412 7.82 -18.53 -6.18
CA LYS A 412 7.30 -19.19 -4.98
C LYS A 412 5.81 -19.54 -5.11
N LEU A 413 5.00 -18.65 -5.68
CA LEU A 413 3.59 -18.87 -5.94
C LEU A 413 3.39 -20.06 -6.91
N HIS A 414 4.09 -20.08 -8.04
CA HIS A 414 4.02 -21.22 -8.97
C HIS A 414 4.48 -22.53 -8.35
N LYS A 415 5.44 -22.51 -7.41
CA LYS A 415 5.81 -23.71 -6.66
C LYS A 415 4.67 -24.19 -5.75
N THR A 416 4.02 -23.31 -4.98
CA THR A 416 2.90 -23.71 -4.11
C THR A 416 1.64 -24.09 -4.92
N GLU A 417 1.43 -23.51 -6.10
CA GLU A 417 0.41 -23.93 -7.06
C GLU A 417 0.67 -25.34 -7.60
N GLN A 418 1.91 -25.67 -7.96
CA GLN A 418 2.29 -27.04 -8.35
C GLN A 418 2.13 -28.05 -7.21
N GLU A 419 2.45 -27.66 -5.98
CA GLU A 419 2.26 -28.51 -4.79
C GLU A 419 0.77 -28.72 -4.50
N LYS A 420 -0.06 -27.66 -4.59
CA LYS A 420 -1.53 -27.73 -4.54
C LYS A 420 -2.10 -28.63 -5.64
N ALA A 421 -1.61 -28.53 -6.87
CA ALA A 421 -2.05 -29.37 -7.99
C ALA A 421 -1.73 -30.85 -7.77
N LYS A 422 -0.56 -31.19 -7.21
CA LYS A 422 -0.20 -32.55 -6.79
C LYS A 422 -1.13 -33.07 -5.70
N LEU A 423 -1.34 -32.29 -4.64
CA LEU A 423 -2.25 -32.66 -3.54
C LEU A 423 -3.71 -32.85 -4.01
N LEU A 424 -4.18 -32.03 -4.96
CA LEU A 424 -5.51 -32.22 -5.58
C LEU A 424 -5.58 -33.51 -6.40
N ASN A 425 -4.54 -33.83 -7.18
CA ASN A 425 -4.46 -35.09 -7.93
C ASN A 425 -4.48 -36.29 -6.97
N ASP A 426 -3.62 -36.31 -5.96
CA ASP A 426 -3.61 -37.37 -4.94
C ASP A 426 -4.95 -37.48 -4.19
N ALA A 427 -5.61 -36.35 -3.88
CA ALA A 427 -6.95 -36.37 -3.29
C ALA A 427 -8.01 -36.97 -4.24
N THR A 428 -7.95 -36.69 -5.56
CA THR A 428 -8.85 -37.35 -6.53
C THR A 428 -8.53 -38.84 -6.70
N LYS A 429 -7.26 -39.24 -6.69
CA LYS A 429 -6.80 -40.63 -6.74
C LYS A 429 -7.23 -41.43 -5.51
N MET A 430 -7.19 -40.82 -4.32
CA MET A 430 -7.71 -41.43 -3.09
C MET A 430 -9.23 -41.48 -3.08
N ARG A 431 -9.93 -40.50 -3.67
CA ARG A 431 -11.39 -40.54 -3.87
C ARG A 431 -11.81 -41.68 -4.80
N LEU A 432 -11.10 -41.89 -5.91
CA LEU A 432 -11.33 -43.01 -6.83
C LEU A 432 -11.10 -44.36 -6.13
N ARG A 433 -9.99 -44.52 -5.39
CA ARG A 433 -9.76 -45.72 -4.56
C ARG A 433 -10.85 -45.97 -3.52
N LEU A 434 -11.38 -44.92 -2.88
CA LEU A 434 -12.51 -45.03 -1.96
C LEU A 434 -13.81 -45.44 -2.68
N GLN A 435 -14.00 -45.05 -3.94
CA GLN A 435 -15.10 -45.53 -4.76
C GLN A 435 -14.91 -47.00 -5.13
N GLU A 436 -13.73 -47.41 -5.63
CA GLU A 436 -13.42 -48.82 -5.94
C GLU A 436 -13.63 -49.75 -4.74
N VAL A 437 -13.29 -49.30 -3.53
CA VAL A 437 -13.50 -50.06 -2.29
C VAL A 437 -14.98 -50.15 -1.93
N LYS A 438 -15.75 -49.06 -2.07
CA LYS A 438 -17.21 -49.07 -1.86
C LYS A 438 -17.95 -49.92 -2.88
N GLU A 439 -17.50 -49.96 -4.12
CA GLU A 439 -18.06 -50.83 -5.17
C GLU A 439 -17.83 -52.31 -4.80
N LYS A 440 -16.62 -52.70 -4.38
CA LYS A 440 -16.31 -54.04 -3.87
C LYS A 440 -17.06 -54.39 -2.56
N GLU A 441 -17.26 -53.41 -1.68
CA GLU A 441 -18.09 -53.57 -0.47
C GLU A 441 -19.56 -53.85 -0.83
N ASN A 442 -20.11 -53.13 -1.82
CA ASN A 442 -21.45 -53.37 -2.34
C ASN A 442 -21.56 -54.75 -3.03
N GLU A 443 -20.57 -55.16 -3.83
CA GLU A 443 -20.51 -56.50 -4.44
C GLU A 443 -20.53 -57.61 -3.37
N LEU A 444 -19.69 -57.49 -2.33
CA LEU A 444 -19.66 -58.42 -1.20
C LEU A 444 -20.97 -58.43 -0.41
N ASN A 445 -21.62 -57.28 -0.24
CA ASN A 445 -22.91 -57.14 0.43
C ASN A 445 -24.05 -57.80 -0.39
N VAL A 446 -23.99 -57.73 -1.72
CA VAL A 446 -24.90 -58.48 -2.61
C VAL A 446 -24.64 -59.98 -2.52
N GLN A 447 -23.38 -60.43 -2.54
CA GLN A 447 -23.02 -61.85 -2.40
C GLN A 447 -23.46 -62.41 -1.03
N LEU A 448 -23.27 -61.67 0.06
CA LEU A 448 -23.76 -62.03 1.39
C LEU A 448 -25.29 -62.19 1.40
N LYS A 449 -26.03 -61.25 0.82
CA LYS A 449 -27.50 -61.35 0.71
C LYS A 449 -27.96 -62.53 -0.15
N MET A 450 -27.21 -62.90 -1.19
CA MET A 450 -27.49 -64.12 -1.95
C MET A 450 -27.27 -65.37 -1.08
N ALA A 451 -26.13 -65.47 -0.39
CA ALA A 451 -25.85 -66.57 0.53
C ALA A 451 -26.84 -66.67 1.70
N GLU A 452 -27.30 -65.54 2.26
CA GLU A 452 -28.34 -65.50 3.29
C GLU A 452 -29.69 -66.01 2.77
N ASN A 453 -30.05 -65.68 1.53
CA ASN A 453 -31.25 -66.20 0.88
C ASN A 453 -31.14 -67.70 0.58
N GLU A 454 -29.98 -68.18 0.13
CA GLU A 454 -29.70 -69.61 -0.04
C GLU A 454 -29.78 -70.37 1.30
N ILE A 455 -29.14 -69.86 2.35
CA ILE A 455 -29.24 -70.43 3.71
C ILE A 455 -30.69 -70.40 4.21
N SER A 456 -31.46 -69.34 3.92
CA SER A 456 -32.88 -69.24 4.26
C SER A 456 -33.73 -70.29 3.53
N THR A 457 -33.53 -70.48 2.22
CA THR A 457 -34.26 -71.50 1.45
C THR A 457 -33.88 -72.92 1.89
N LEU A 458 -32.60 -73.21 2.12
CA LEU A 458 -32.13 -74.49 2.68
C LEU A 458 -32.72 -74.75 4.07
N LYS A 459 -32.74 -73.75 4.96
CA LYS A 459 -33.34 -73.83 6.30
C LYS A 459 -34.86 -74.05 6.25
N ASN A 460 -35.54 -73.53 5.24
CA ASN A 460 -36.96 -73.77 5.00
C ASN A 460 -37.21 -75.16 4.40
N GLN A 461 -36.38 -75.64 3.47
CA GLN A 461 -36.42 -77.02 2.99
C GLN A 461 -36.18 -78.02 4.14
N LEU A 462 -35.22 -77.75 5.02
CA LEU A 462 -34.94 -78.57 6.20
C LEU A 462 -36.16 -78.62 7.16
N LYS A 463 -36.82 -77.47 7.40
CA LYS A 463 -38.08 -77.41 8.18
C LYS A 463 -39.23 -78.18 7.52
N VAL A 464 -39.32 -78.19 6.19
CA VAL A 464 -40.33 -78.98 5.46
C VAL A 464 -40.04 -80.48 5.58
N ASN A 465 -38.76 -80.87 5.52
CA ASN A 465 -38.35 -82.26 5.69
C ASN A 465 -38.59 -82.76 7.13
N LEU A 466 -38.28 -81.95 8.16
CA LEU A 466 -38.61 -82.28 9.56
C LEU A 466 -40.12 -82.37 9.85
N ARG A 467 -41.00 -81.90 8.95
CA ARG A 467 -42.47 -82.06 9.07
C ARG A 467 -43.02 -83.29 8.33
N LYS A 468 -42.18 -84.12 7.71
CA LYS A 468 -42.58 -85.36 7.03
C LYS A 468 -42.07 -86.64 7.73
N GLY A 469 -41.98 -86.62 9.06
CA GLY A 469 -41.63 -87.77 9.89
C GLY A 469 -42.29 -87.77 11.27
N HIS A 470 -43.47 -88.40 11.36
CA HIS A 470 -43.89 -89.13 12.56
C HIS A 470 -43.37 -90.59 12.41
N SER A 471 -43.27 -91.46 13.43
CA SER A 471 -43.97 -91.50 14.74
C SER A 471 -43.10 -92.22 15.82
N VAL A 472 -43.71 -92.56 16.97
CA VAL A 472 -43.17 -93.30 18.16
C VAL A 472 -42.43 -92.36 19.14
N GLN A 473 -43.02 -91.89 20.26
CA GLN A 473 -43.37 -92.57 21.54
C GLN A 473 -42.13 -93.11 22.27
N GLU A 474 -41.86 -92.93 23.58
CA GLU A 474 -42.49 -92.18 24.71
C GLU A 474 -41.38 -92.05 25.83
N THR A 475 -41.51 -91.60 27.08
CA THR A 475 -42.63 -91.42 28.06
C THR A 475 -42.50 -90.05 28.81
N ASP A 476 -42.81 -89.98 30.12
CA ASP A 476 -43.09 -88.76 30.90
C ASP A 476 -42.08 -88.38 32.01
N THR A 477 -41.56 -87.13 31.94
CA THR A 477 -41.36 -86.16 33.08
C THR A 477 -40.52 -86.59 34.32
N PRO A 478 -40.32 -85.76 35.39
CA PRO A 478 -40.48 -84.30 35.54
C PRO A 478 -39.26 -83.53 36.17
N LYS A 479 -39.39 -82.19 36.21
CA LYS A 479 -38.94 -81.24 37.27
C LYS A 479 -37.48 -80.73 37.41
N THR A 480 -37.43 -79.39 37.56
CA THR A 480 -36.68 -78.59 38.57
C THR A 480 -35.22 -78.18 38.30
N ASP A 481 -35.10 -76.89 37.94
CA ASP A 481 -34.23 -75.81 38.46
C ASP A 481 -32.69 -75.96 38.63
N GLN A 482 -32.06 -74.78 38.60
CA GLN A 482 -30.71 -74.46 39.13
C GLN A 482 -29.50 -75.04 38.36
N ASN A 483 -28.27 -74.51 38.48
CA ASN A 483 -27.77 -73.13 38.65
C ASN A 483 -26.25 -73.15 38.37
N ALA A 484 -25.58 -71.99 38.31
CA ALA A 484 -24.13 -71.76 38.46
C ALA A 484 -23.15 -72.63 37.62
N SER A 485 -22.42 -72.08 36.64
CA SER A 485 -21.29 -71.15 36.81
C SER A 485 -20.11 -71.70 37.63
N ARG A 486 -18.93 -71.83 36.99
CA ARG A 486 -17.75 -71.01 37.36
C ARG A 486 -16.49 -71.18 36.47
N LYS A 487 -15.87 -70.02 36.19
CA LYS A 487 -14.41 -69.77 35.96
C LYS A 487 -13.80 -70.33 34.66
N THR A 488 -12.75 -69.73 34.08
CA THR A 488 -11.87 -68.64 34.57
C THR A 488 -11.86 -67.36 33.70
N THR A 489 -11.73 -66.23 34.39
CA THR A 489 -11.29 -64.88 33.96
C THR A 489 -9.80 -64.86 33.48
N PRO A 490 -9.23 -63.78 32.86
CA PRO A 490 -9.60 -62.37 33.07
C PRO A 490 -9.44 -61.33 31.91
N ASN A 491 -9.88 -60.10 32.25
CA ASN A 491 -9.32 -58.78 31.88
C ASN A 491 -9.65 -58.07 30.54
N THR A 492 -10.44 -56.98 30.71
CA THR A 492 -10.05 -55.57 30.45
C THR A 492 -10.53 -54.86 29.17
N THR A 493 -11.59 -54.07 29.39
CA THR A 493 -11.91 -52.75 28.80
C THR A 493 -12.33 -52.67 27.33
N ALA A 494 -13.62 -52.36 27.13
CA ALA A 494 -14.15 -51.76 25.92
C ALA A 494 -14.20 -50.22 26.05
N VAL A 495 -14.21 -49.51 24.91
CA VAL A 495 -14.66 -48.11 24.82
C VAL A 495 -15.83 -48.06 23.85
N ILE A 496 -16.94 -47.45 24.28
CA ILE A 496 -18.16 -47.30 23.49
C ILE A 496 -18.17 -45.89 22.91
N VAL A 497 -18.22 -45.77 21.58
CA VAL A 497 -18.56 -44.52 20.89
C VAL A 497 -20.02 -44.61 20.47
N LYS A 498 -20.81 -43.57 20.80
CA LYS A 498 -22.22 -43.48 20.43
C LYS A 498 -22.40 -42.84 19.06
N GLU A 499 -23.54 -43.12 18.44
CA GLU A 499 -24.08 -42.29 17.37
C GLU A 499 -24.44 -40.90 17.91
N GLU A 500 -24.19 -39.86 17.13
CA GLU A 500 -24.77 -38.53 17.33
C GLU A 500 -25.16 -37.94 15.97
N LYS A 501 -26.28 -37.20 15.93
CA LYS A 501 -26.89 -36.72 14.68
C LYS A 501 -26.20 -35.48 14.13
N GLN A 502 -26.26 -35.32 12.82
CA GLN A 502 -25.97 -34.06 12.15
C GLN A 502 -27.22 -33.15 12.20
N GLU A 503 -27.05 -31.94 12.73
CA GLU A 503 -27.88 -30.77 12.42
C GLU A 503 -26.95 -29.60 12.02
N PRO A 504 -27.40 -28.67 11.17
CA PRO A 504 -26.53 -27.68 10.54
C PRO A 504 -26.28 -26.45 11.42
N ILE A 505 -25.03 -25.98 11.45
CA ILE A 505 -24.65 -24.72 12.11
C ILE A 505 -24.35 -23.66 11.04
N ASN A 506 -25.17 -22.60 11.01
CA ASN A 506 -24.82 -21.36 10.33
C ASN A 506 -23.77 -20.60 11.15
N LEU A 507 -22.74 -20.07 10.49
CA LEU A 507 -21.73 -19.18 11.11
C LEU A 507 -21.50 -17.93 10.23
N LEU A 508 -22.55 -17.12 10.11
CA LEU A 508 -22.54 -15.80 9.47
C LEU A 508 -23.59 -14.88 10.13
N GLU A 509 -23.49 -14.62 11.44
CA GLU A 509 -24.19 -13.50 12.15
C GLU A 509 -23.82 -13.41 13.65
N GLU A 510 -22.54 -13.25 14.03
CA GLU A 510 -22.20 -13.01 15.47
C GLU A 510 -20.93 -12.17 15.73
N ILE A 511 -20.82 -11.00 15.08
CA ILE A 511 -19.93 -9.91 15.54
C ILE A 511 -20.70 -8.57 15.53
N GLU A 512 -21.89 -8.54 16.14
CA GLU A 512 -22.66 -7.29 16.27
C GLU A 512 -23.68 -7.36 17.43
N LYS A 513 -23.22 -7.14 18.69
CA LYS A 513 -23.96 -6.58 19.86
C LYS A 513 -23.16 -6.74 21.17
N GLU A 514 -22.20 -5.85 21.43
CA GLU A 514 -21.84 -5.52 22.82
C GLU A 514 -21.28 -4.09 22.95
N ASN A 515 -22.18 -3.10 22.88
CA ASN A 515 -22.10 -1.79 23.54
C ASN A 515 -23.32 -0.94 23.13
N SER A 516 -24.28 -0.76 24.04
CA SER A 516 -25.41 0.15 23.82
C SER A 516 -25.85 0.83 25.12
N THR A 517 -25.38 2.06 25.32
CA THR A 517 -25.93 3.05 26.27
C THR A 517 -26.34 4.29 25.47
N PRO A 518 -27.50 4.90 25.73
CA PRO A 518 -28.14 5.80 24.77
C PRO A 518 -27.54 7.22 24.75
N PRO A 519 -27.54 7.89 23.58
CA PRO A 519 -27.09 9.28 23.46
C PRO A 519 -28.19 10.29 23.87
N PRO A 520 -27.83 11.43 24.51
CA PRO A 520 -28.76 12.55 24.70
C PRO A 520 -28.96 13.38 23.41
N PRO A 521 -30.16 13.97 23.19
CA PRO A 521 -30.51 14.75 22.00
C PRO A 521 -29.92 16.20 22.01
N PRO A 522 -30.05 16.97 20.90
CA PRO A 522 -29.00 17.91 20.48
C PRO A 522 -29.14 19.36 20.95
N VAL A 523 -28.02 20.11 20.86
CA VAL A 523 -27.97 21.58 20.95
C VAL A 523 -27.40 22.13 19.63
N ALA A 524 -28.02 23.20 19.12
CA ALA A 524 -27.72 23.81 17.82
C ALA A 524 -26.48 24.76 17.86
N PRO A 525 -25.87 25.10 16.71
CA PRO A 525 -24.46 25.51 16.67
C PRO A 525 -24.20 27.02 16.51
N PRO A 526 -22.97 27.48 16.81
CA PRO A 526 -22.37 28.66 16.20
C PRO A 526 -21.60 28.28 14.91
N SER A 527 -21.94 28.98 13.83
CA SER A 527 -21.35 28.95 12.47
C SER A 527 -19.85 28.64 12.36
N ILE A 528 -19.48 27.68 11.49
CA ILE A 528 -18.12 27.53 10.94
C ILE A 528 -18.13 27.85 9.43
N ASN A 529 -18.18 29.14 9.10
CA ASN A 529 -17.94 29.67 7.75
C ASN A 529 -16.64 30.48 7.73
N ALA A 530 -15.48 29.80 7.71
CA ALA A 530 -14.17 30.46 7.66
C ALA A 530 -13.03 29.59 7.06
N SER A 531 -13.04 28.26 7.25
CA SER A 531 -11.85 27.42 7.06
C SER A 531 -11.74 26.66 5.72
N LEU A 532 -12.41 27.13 4.66
CA LEU A 532 -12.25 26.57 3.30
C LEU A 532 -11.71 27.56 2.26
N HIS A 533 -11.68 28.87 2.55
CA HIS A 533 -11.22 29.88 1.58
C HIS A 533 -9.70 29.94 1.39
N SER A 534 -8.89 29.64 2.42
CA SER A 534 -7.43 29.74 2.34
C SER A 534 -6.76 28.67 1.47
N ALA A 535 -7.44 27.55 1.19
CA ALA A 535 -6.89 26.47 0.37
C ALA A 535 -6.99 26.73 -1.14
N LEU A 536 -8.00 27.48 -1.58
CA LEU A 536 -8.24 27.81 -3.00
C LEU A 536 -7.44 29.02 -3.49
N LEU A 537 -7.04 29.93 -2.59
CA LEU A 537 -6.32 31.16 -2.95
C LEU A 537 -4.84 30.96 -3.34
N LEU A 538 -4.29 29.76 -3.16
CA LEU A 538 -2.90 29.44 -3.51
C LEU A 538 -2.72 28.80 -4.89
N SER A 539 -3.79 28.34 -5.54
CA SER A 539 -3.73 27.80 -6.91
C SER A 539 -3.88 28.87 -8.00
N SER A 540 -4.42 30.06 -7.66
CA SER A 540 -4.69 31.15 -8.62
C SER A 540 -3.54 32.15 -8.81
N TYR A 541 -2.42 32.01 -8.10
CA TYR A 541 -1.35 33.02 -8.04
C TYR A 541 -0.07 32.70 -8.85
N LEU A 542 -0.11 31.68 -9.72
CA LEU A 542 1.04 31.26 -10.55
C LEU A 542 0.82 31.37 -12.07
N ASN A 543 -0.37 31.78 -12.52
CA ASN A 543 -0.66 32.09 -13.92
C ASN A 543 -0.96 33.58 -14.09
N GLU A 544 0.07 34.43 -14.10
CA GLU A 544 0.10 35.73 -14.83
C GLU A 544 1.41 36.50 -14.54
N THR A 545 2.46 36.30 -15.35
CA THR A 545 3.47 37.35 -15.60
C THR A 545 4.03 37.24 -17.03
N ASN A 546 3.96 38.36 -17.75
CA ASN A 546 4.78 38.72 -18.93
C ASN A 546 4.82 37.76 -20.12
N VAL A 547 3.83 37.92 -21.02
CA VAL A 547 4.10 37.90 -22.46
C VAL A 547 4.51 39.32 -22.87
N GLU A 548 5.75 39.52 -23.33
CA GLU A 548 6.05 40.66 -24.21
C GLU A 548 7.07 40.34 -25.32
N LYS A 549 7.04 41.15 -26.37
CA LYS A 549 7.40 40.77 -27.75
C LYS A 549 8.90 40.84 -28.04
N ALA A 550 9.42 39.83 -28.76
CA ALA A 550 10.59 39.98 -29.62
C ALA A 550 10.33 39.34 -31.00
N LYS A 551 10.86 39.97 -32.06
CA LYS A 551 10.48 39.72 -33.47
C LYS A 551 11.17 38.49 -34.07
N GLY A 552 10.51 37.90 -35.07
CA GLY A 552 10.90 36.66 -35.73
C GLY A 552 12.20 36.66 -36.54
N GLY A 553 12.54 35.44 -36.98
CA GLY A 553 13.68 35.13 -37.85
C GLY A 553 13.48 33.74 -38.47
N SER A 554 13.14 33.70 -39.76
CA SER A 554 12.85 32.46 -40.49
C SER A 554 14.06 31.95 -41.26
N VAL A 555 14.68 30.87 -40.80
CA VAL A 555 15.70 30.12 -41.56
C VAL A 555 15.52 28.61 -41.33
N SER A 556 15.24 27.87 -42.41
CA SER A 556 15.47 26.42 -42.48
C SER A 556 16.92 26.16 -42.90
N PRO A 557 17.55 25.05 -42.46
CA PRO A 557 17.64 23.94 -43.42
C PRO A 557 17.62 22.50 -42.83
N SER A 558 17.49 21.59 -43.79
CA SER A 558 17.56 20.11 -43.83
C SER A 558 18.67 19.39 -43.02
N PRO A 559 18.61 18.05 -42.88
CA PRO A 559 19.32 17.30 -41.83
C PRO A 559 20.71 16.76 -42.23
N LEU A 560 21.47 16.32 -41.23
CA LEU A 560 22.70 15.54 -41.37
C LEU A 560 22.74 14.36 -40.38
N SER A 561 23.37 13.27 -40.81
CA SER A 561 23.39 11.95 -40.15
C SER A 561 24.52 11.82 -39.10
N PRO A 562 24.49 10.80 -38.20
CA PRO A 562 25.25 10.85 -36.95
C PRO A 562 26.73 10.49 -37.07
N ALA A 563 27.54 11.02 -36.14
CA ALA A 563 28.92 10.63 -35.93
C ALA A 563 29.10 9.88 -34.61
N LYS A 564 29.52 8.62 -34.73
CA LYS A 564 30.48 7.90 -33.89
C LYS A 564 30.86 8.53 -32.53
N GLU A 565 30.57 7.81 -31.45
CA GLU A 565 31.45 7.74 -30.28
C GLU A 565 31.98 6.31 -30.10
N ASN A 566 33.06 6.15 -29.35
CA ASN A 566 33.77 4.87 -29.18
C ASN A 566 33.42 4.25 -27.82
N GLU A 567 33.10 2.95 -27.80
CA GLU A 567 33.31 2.14 -26.60
C GLU A 567 34.27 0.99 -26.91
N SER A 568 35.31 0.88 -26.09
CA SER A 568 36.31 -0.18 -26.15
C SER A 568 36.08 -1.18 -25.02
N SER A 569 35.67 -2.40 -25.34
CA SER A 569 35.85 -3.55 -24.45
C SER A 569 36.21 -4.81 -25.24
N VAL A 570 37.00 -5.68 -24.62
CA VAL A 570 37.63 -6.83 -25.28
C VAL A 570 37.01 -8.12 -24.74
N LEU A 571 36.53 -8.98 -25.65
CA LEU A 571 36.41 -10.43 -25.42
C LEU A 571 36.60 -11.19 -26.74
N LYS A 572 36.94 -12.49 -26.67
CA LYS A 572 37.52 -13.26 -27.78
C LYS A 572 36.55 -14.27 -28.41
N SER A 573 36.70 -14.43 -29.74
CA SER A 573 36.55 -15.66 -30.54
C SER A 573 35.15 -16.34 -30.65
N PRO A 574 34.92 -17.19 -31.68
CA PRO A 574 35.52 -17.28 -33.01
C PRO A 574 34.47 -17.20 -34.17
N ALA A 575 34.93 -17.30 -35.43
CA ALA A 575 34.06 -17.34 -36.63
C ALA A 575 33.38 -18.72 -36.83
N PRO A 576 32.41 -18.84 -37.76
CA PRO A 576 32.82 -19.25 -39.11
C PRO A 576 32.06 -18.62 -40.32
N SER A 577 32.75 -18.64 -41.46
CA SER A 577 32.26 -18.74 -42.87
C SER A 577 31.03 -17.95 -43.37
N THR A 578 31.31 -17.03 -44.29
CA THR A 578 30.45 -16.67 -45.44
C THR A 578 30.12 -17.89 -46.33
N PRO A 579 29.05 -17.79 -47.13
CA PRO A 579 29.24 -17.85 -48.60
C PRO A 579 28.68 -16.60 -49.32
N ALA A 580 28.75 -16.58 -50.66
CA ALA A 580 28.75 -15.35 -51.47
C ALA A 580 27.47 -15.07 -52.30
N VAL A 581 27.47 -13.89 -52.93
CA VAL A 581 26.42 -13.27 -53.77
C VAL A 581 26.07 -14.09 -55.04
N PRO A 582 24.79 -14.13 -55.49
CA PRO A 582 24.33 -15.02 -56.57
C PRO A 582 24.71 -14.60 -58.01
N THR A 583 25.31 -15.55 -58.74
CA THR A 583 25.44 -15.65 -60.21
C THR A 583 24.15 -15.71 -61.04
N LEU A 584 23.50 -14.60 -61.36
CA LEU A 584 22.44 -14.57 -62.39
C LEU A 584 22.96 -15.10 -63.76
N LYS A 585 22.22 -16.05 -64.36
CA LYS A 585 22.30 -16.36 -65.80
C LYS A 585 20.90 -16.48 -66.39
N VAL A 586 20.60 -15.61 -67.34
CA VAL A 586 19.40 -15.65 -68.19
C VAL A 586 19.79 -16.22 -69.55
N ILE A 587 19.19 -17.34 -69.95
CA ILE A 587 19.11 -17.76 -71.36
C ILE A 587 17.66 -18.17 -71.66
N LYS A 588 17.27 -17.93 -72.92
CA LYS A 588 15.91 -17.88 -73.45
C LYS A 588 15.18 -19.23 -73.50
N VAL A 589 13.86 -19.13 -73.34
CA VAL A 589 12.81 -19.57 -74.29
C VAL A 589 13.21 -20.61 -75.34
N GLU A 590 12.52 -21.74 -75.32
CA GLU A 590 11.99 -22.38 -76.53
C GLU A 590 10.48 -22.59 -76.35
N ASP A 591 9.71 -22.42 -77.42
CA ASP A 591 8.26 -22.63 -77.43
C ASP A 591 7.92 -24.13 -77.51
N ASN A 592 6.81 -24.55 -76.89
CA ASN A 592 6.11 -25.73 -77.38
C ASN A 592 4.59 -25.64 -77.16
N VAL A 593 3.83 -26.20 -78.10
CA VAL A 593 2.39 -25.99 -78.26
C VAL A 593 1.69 -27.34 -78.44
N ASN A 594 0.42 -27.42 -78.00
CA ASN A 594 -0.45 -28.62 -77.94
C ASN A 594 -0.10 -29.54 -76.74
N ARG A 595 -1.05 -30.26 -76.12
CA ARG A 595 -2.40 -30.69 -76.54
C ARG A 595 -3.50 -30.47 -75.48
N CYS A 596 -4.75 -30.73 -75.88
CA CYS A 596 -5.99 -30.62 -75.09
C CYS A 596 -6.11 -31.56 -73.88
N PRO A 597 -7.03 -31.26 -72.92
CA PRO A 597 -7.41 -32.15 -71.83
C PRO A 597 -8.52 -33.15 -72.23
N GLN A 598 -8.64 -34.26 -71.49
CA GLN A 598 -9.89 -34.96 -71.13
C GLN A 598 -9.61 -36.29 -70.40
N GLN A 599 -9.83 -36.37 -69.09
CA GLN A 599 -10.99 -37.02 -68.46
C GLN A 599 -10.97 -36.81 -66.94
#